data_AF-A0A3D0C474-F1
#
_entry.id   AF-A0A3D0C474-F1
#
_cell.length_a   1.000
_cell.length_b   1.000
_cell.length_c   1.000
_cell.angle_alpha   90.00
_cell.angle_beta   90.00
_cell.angle_gamma   90.00
#
_symmetry.space_group_name_H-M   'P 1'
#
loop_
_entity.id
_entity.type
_entity.pdbx_description
1 polymer ?
#
loop_
_entity_poly.entity_id
_entity_poly.type
_entity_poly.pdbx_seq_one_letter_code
_entity_poly.pdbx_strand_id
1 'polypeptide(L)'
;YINYNGYGQELSDLHFHPAALYQSLLEYPDPFVLINQENSIFSQLKSAYLADMAKARAADVLSDNYIVKTIVLEDAAWSRRVSGVFGN
;
A
#
# COMPACT_ATOMS: atom_id res chain seq x y z
N TYR A 1 5.49 -6.62 2.58
CA TYR A 1 4.24 -5.91 2.24
C TYR A 1 3.28 -5.75 3.42
N ILE A 2 3.43 -6.46 4.55
CA ILE A 2 2.54 -6.31 5.72
C ILE A 2 2.42 -4.86 6.21
N ASN A 3 3.55 -4.16 6.35
CA ASN A 3 3.57 -2.76 6.78
C ASN A 3 2.74 -1.84 5.88
N TYR A 4 2.48 -2.22 4.62
CA TYR A 4 1.67 -1.41 3.71
C TYR A 4 0.23 -1.21 4.20
N ASN A 5 -0.29 -2.14 5.01
CA ASN A 5 -1.59 -1.97 5.65
C ASN A 5 -1.59 -0.88 6.74
N GLY A 6 -0.44 -0.33 7.12
CA GLY A 6 -0.33 0.82 8.03
C GLY A 6 -0.39 2.17 7.32
N TYR A 7 -0.48 2.20 6.00
CA TYR A 7 -0.53 3.43 5.22
C TYR A 7 -2.01 3.77 4.96
N GLY A 8 -2.35 5.06 5.02
CA GLY A 8 -3.73 5.57 5.00
C GLY A 8 -3.91 6.67 6.04
N GLN A 9 -4.96 7.49 5.90
CA GLN A 9 -5.25 8.56 6.84
C GLN A 9 -6.22 8.12 7.94
N GLU A 10 -7.10 7.17 7.61
CA GLU A 10 -8.14 6.64 8.49
C GLU A 10 -8.35 5.13 8.27
N LEU A 11 -9.06 4.46 9.19
CA LEU A 11 -9.27 3.00 9.14
C LEU A 11 -9.90 2.51 7.83
N SER A 12 -10.77 3.30 7.21
CA SER A 12 -11.40 3.01 5.92
C SER A 12 -10.42 3.00 4.74
N ASP A 13 -9.24 3.60 4.88
CA ASP A 13 -8.22 3.58 3.83
C ASP A 13 -7.39 2.29 3.83
N LEU A 14 -7.44 1.49 4.91
CA LEU A 14 -6.62 0.29 5.05
C LEU A 14 -7.24 -0.89 4.29
N HIS A 15 -6.40 -1.82 3.83
CA HIS A 15 -6.89 -3.04 3.19
C HIS A 15 -7.52 -4.01 4.19
N PHE A 16 -7.01 -4.03 5.42
CA PHE A 16 -7.50 -4.85 6.51
C PHE A 16 -7.58 -4.02 7.78
N HIS A 17 -8.59 -4.27 8.60
CA HIS A 17 -8.62 -3.72 9.95
C HIS A 17 -7.39 -4.22 10.74
N PRO A 18 -6.63 -3.36 11.44
CA PRO A 18 -5.37 -3.76 12.10
C PRO A 18 -5.51 -4.93 13.08
N ALA A 19 -6.60 -4.95 13.86
CA ALA A 19 -6.88 -6.05 14.78
C ALA A 19 -7.12 -7.38 14.07
N ALA A 20 -7.84 -7.37 12.93
CA ALA A 20 -8.09 -8.58 12.14
C ALA A 20 -6.80 -9.07 11.47
N LEU A 21 -6.01 -8.15 10.91
CA LEU A 21 -4.70 -8.46 10.35
C LEU A 21 -3.80 -9.11 11.40
N TYR A 22 -3.70 -8.53 12.60
CA TYR A 22 -2.90 -9.09 13.68
C TYR A 22 -3.32 -10.52 14.03
N GLN A 23 -4.62 -10.77 14.22
CA GLN A 23 -5.12 -12.11 14.54
C GLN A 23 -4.80 -13.13 13.43
N SER A 24 -5.02 -12.78 12.16
CA SER A 24 -4.67 -13.66 11.04
C SER A 24 -3.17 -13.95 10.95
N LEU A 25 -2.30 -13.01 11.33
CA LEU A 25 -0.85 -13.24 11.35
C LEU A 25 -0.43 -14.22 12.45
N LEU A 26 -1.17 -14.34 13.55
CA LEU A 26 -0.87 -15.30 14.63
C LEU A 26 -1.05 -16.76 14.20
N GLU A 27 -1.84 -17.02 13.16
CA GLU A 27 -2.04 -18.36 12.59
C GLU A 27 -0.80 -18.90 11.86
N TYR A 28 0.22 -18.05 11.66
CA TYR A 28 1.45 -18.39 10.94
C TYR A 28 2.66 -18.35 11.88
N PRO A 29 3.07 -19.50 12.47
CA PRO A 29 4.27 -19.57 13.31
C PRO A 29 5.56 -19.27 12.53
N ASP A 30 5.57 -19.58 11.24
CA ASP A 30 6.68 -19.30 10.32
C ASP A 30 6.23 -18.25 9.28
N PRO A 31 6.85 -17.06 9.25
CA PRO A 31 6.50 -16.02 8.29
C PRO A 31 6.73 -16.43 6.83
N PHE A 32 7.62 -17.38 6.56
CA PHE A 32 7.86 -17.86 5.19
C PHE A 32 6.71 -18.69 4.64
N VAL A 33 5.94 -19.36 5.50
CA VAL A 33 4.71 -20.04 5.10
C VAL A 33 3.70 -19.02 4.57
N LEU A 34 3.50 -17.91 5.29
CA LEU A 34 2.63 -16.82 4.85
C LEU A 34 3.09 -16.20 3.51
N ILE A 35 4.39 -15.98 3.35
CA ILE A 35 4.97 -15.35 2.16
C ILE A 35 4.80 -16.23 0.92
N ASN A 36 4.97 -17.55 1.06
CA ASN A 36 4.94 -18.50 -0.05
C ASN A 36 3.53 -19.06 -0.34
N GLN A 37 2.57 -18.85 0.55
CA GLN A 37 1.18 -19.27 0.34
C GLN A 37 0.50 -18.39 -0.74
N GLU A 38 -0.07 -19.03 -1.75
CA GLU A 38 -0.89 -18.36 -2.76
C GLU A 38 -2.12 -17.69 -2.13
N ASN A 39 -2.46 -16.50 -2.62
CA ASN A 39 -3.60 -15.71 -2.13
C ASN A 39 -3.56 -15.39 -0.62
N SER A 40 -2.41 -15.52 0.04
CA SER A 40 -2.22 -15.09 1.43
C SER A 40 -2.40 -13.58 1.59
N ILE A 41 -2.63 -13.13 2.82
CA ILE A 41 -2.71 -11.69 3.14
C ILE A 41 -1.45 -10.94 2.67
N PHE A 42 -0.27 -11.58 2.76
CA PHE A 42 0.97 -11.00 2.23
C PHE A 42 0.90 -10.77 0.72
N SER A 43 0.43 -11.77 -0.03
CA SER A 43 0.29 -11.67 -1.49
C SER A 43 -0.79 -10.64 -1.89
N GLN A 44 -1.89 -10.54 -1.14
CA GLN A 44 -2.95 -9.55 -1.36
C GLN A 44 -2.42 -8.13 -1.15
N LEU A 45 -1.71 -7.87 -0.04
CA LEU A 45 -1.08 -6.57 0.22
C LEU A 45 0.02 -6.23 -0.79
N LYS A 46 0.76 -7.23 -1.27
CA LYS A 46 1.73 -7.04 -2.35
C LYS A 46 1.05 -6.56 -3.64
N SER A 47 0.00 -7.26 -4.06
CA SER A 47 -0.75 -6.90 -5.27
C SER A 47 -1.39 -5.52 -5.16
N ALA A 48 -1.96 -5.20 -3.99
CA ALA A 48 -2.55 -3.89 -3.74
C ALA A 48 -1.52 -2.75 -3.78
N TYR A 49 -0.37 -2.93 -3.13
CA TYR A 49 0.75 -1.98 -3.22
C TYR A 49 1.19 -1.73 -4.67
N LEU A 50 1.36 -2.81 -5.44
CA LEU A 50 1.80 -2.69 -6.83
C LEU A 50 0.76 -1.97 -7.70
N ALA A 51 -0.53 -2.23 -7.47
CA ALA A 51 -1.63 -1.57 -8.15
C ALA A 51 -1.68 -0.07 -7.82
N ASP A 52 -1.60 0.29 -6.54
CA ASP A 52 -1.63 1.69 -6.13
C ASP A 52 -0.39 2.46 -6.62
N MET A 53 0.79 1.84 -6.58
CA MET A 53 2.01 2.42 -7.15
C MET A 53 1.93 2.57 -8.67
N ALA A 54 1.24 1.67 -9.36
CA ALA A 54 1.02 1.80 -10.81
C ALA A 54 0.15 3.02 -11.12
N LYS A 55 -0.90 3.28 -10.32
CA LYS A 55 -1.72 4.50 -10.44
C LYS A 55 -0.89 5.75 -10.18
N ALA A 56 -0.09 5.77 -9.11
CA ALA A 56 0.76 6.91 -8.79
C ALA A 56 1.76 7.25 -9.91
N ARG A 57 2.37 6.23 -10.53
CA ARG A 57 3.28 6.41 -11.68
C ARG A 57 2.59 6.91 -12.94
N ALA A 58 1.30 6.62 -13.10
CA ALA A 58 0.50 7.04 -14.25
C ALA A 58 -0.24 8.37 -14.01
N ALA A 59 -0.10 8.95 -12.82
CA ALA A 59 -0.84 10.15 -12.42
C ALA A 59 -0.30 11.42 -13.10
N ASP A 60 -1.15 12.45 -13.18
CA ASP A 60 -0.84 13.69 -13.87
C ASP A 60 0.31 14.44 -13.18
N VAL A 61 1.31 14.79 -13.98
CA VAL A 61 2.46 15.58 -13.53
C VAL A 61 2.23 17.05 -13.90
N LEU A 62 2.04 17.91 -12.90
CA LEU A 62 1.86 19.35 -13.12
C LEU A 62 3.17 20.06 -13.44
N SER A 63 4.27 19.59 -12.86
CA SER A 63 5.61 20.13 -13.10
C SER A 63 6.67 19.08 -12.77
N ASP A 64 7.75 19.09 -13.55
CA ASP A 64 8.91 18.24 -13.36
C ASP A 64 10.16 19.02 -13.76
N ASN A 65 11.00 19.35 -12.79
CA ASN A 65 12.28 20.01 -13.03
C ASN A 65 13.35 19.48 -12.06
N TYR A 66 14.56 20.01 -12.18
CA TYR A 66 15.72 19.53 -11.40
C TYR A 66 15.62 19.75 -9.88
N ILE A 67 14.70 20.59 -9.40
CA ILE A 67 14.48 20.89 -7.98
C ILE A 67 13.25 20.16 -7.45
N VAL A 68 12.15 20.16 -8.23
CA VAL A 68 10.84 19.73 -7.74
C VAL A 68 10.05 19.02 -8.83
N LYS A 69 9.33 17.99 -8.40
CA LYS A 69 8.28 17.31 -9.17
C LYS A 69 6.95 17.42 -8.42
N THR A 70 5.92 17.89 -9.12
CA THR A 70 4.56 18.02 -8.58
C THR A 70 3.63 17.07 -9.33
N ILE A 71 2.96 16.19 -8.59
CA ILE A 71 2.07 15.16 -9.13
C ILE A 71 0.70 15.30 -8.48
N VAL A 72 -0.38 15.28 -9.27
CA VAL A 72 -1.75 15.27 -8.76
C VAL A 72 -2.20 13.83 -8.58
N LEU A 73 -2.64 13.48 -7.37
CA LEU A 73 -3.30 12.20 -7.12
C LEU A 73 -4.79 12.43 -6.94
N GLU A 74 -5.59 11.40 -7.22
CA GLU A 74 -7.02 11.40 -6.94
C GLU A 74 -7.29 11.58 -5.43
N ASP A 75 -8.46 12.10 -5.08
CA ASP A 75 -8.94 12.02 -3.70
C ASP A 75 -9.48 10.62 -3.43
N ALA A 76 -8.57 9.67 -3.19
CA ALA A 76 -8.90 8.27 -2.99
C ALA A 76 -7.98 7.59 -1.97
N ALA A 77 -8.48 6.51 -1.37
CA ALA A 77 -7.73 5.74 -0.37
C ALA A 77 -6.36 5.28 -0.88
N TRP A 78 -6.27 4.84 -2.14
CA TRP A 78 -5.01 4.44 -2.75
C TRP A 78 -3.97 5.56 -2.74
N SER A 79 -4.39 6.80 -3.01
CA SER A 79 -3.53 7.97 -3.03
C SER A 79 -3.01 8.31 -1.64
N ARG A 80 -3.87 8.21 -0.62
CA ARG A 80 -3.48 8.37 0.79
C ARG A 80 -2.49 7.30 1.25
N ARG A 81 -2.57 6.07 0.71
CA ARG A 81 -1.61 4.99 1.01
C ARG A 81 -0.24 5.20 0.37
N VAL A 82 -0.19 5.67 -0.88
CA VAL A 82 1.07 5.77 -1.64
C VAL A 82 1.78 7.10 -1.53
N SER A 83 1.09 8.19 -1.15
CA SER A 83 1.63 9.56 -1.18
C SER A 83 3.01 9.67 -0.52
N GLY A 84 3.17 9.13 0.68
CA GLY A 84 4.44 9.16 1.41
C GLY A 84 5.54 8.32 0.76
N VAL A 85 5.25 7.09 0.32
CA VAL A 85 6.27 6.21 -0.28
C VAL A 85 6.67 6.67 -1.67
N PHE A 86 5.73 7.23 -2.44
CA PHE A 86 6.00 7.69 -3.79
C PHE A 86 6.68 9.06 -3.84
N GLY A 87 6.47 9.89 -2.81
CA GLY A 87 7.14 11.18 -2.67
C GLY A 87 8.55 11.11 -2.05
N ASN A 88 8.96 9.95 -1.53
CA ASN A 88 10.31 9.69 -1.00
C ASN A 88 11.25 9.18 -2.10
#